data_AF-A0A7J7NMD8-F1
#
_entry.id   AF-A0A7J7NMD8-F1
#
_cell.length_a   1.000
_cell.length_b   1.000
_cell.length_c   1.000
_cell.angle_alpha   90.00
_cell.angle_beta   90.00
_cell.angle_gamma   90.00
#
_symmetry.space_group_name_H-M   'P 1'
#
loop_
_entity.id
_entity.type
_entity.pdbx_description
1 polymer ?
#
loop_
_entity_poly.entity_id
_entity_poly.type
_entity_poly.pdbx_seq_one_letter_code
_entity_poly.pdbx_strand_id
1 'polypeptide(L)'
;MTEDIEKGNLFYKLEVFLNSCLLHGWMDSISTLQSTKFIPFSFEDLEITSQCIDVVASNVQTHPMKMKQSCTYSRKNIQEDKPDSRGQWTEDIADLSIDLNWRTMLAIKSRGKVLAYLIGEALQIYPSHWLPNIFKEEYIKSQESLDPEITLKNWLLLESIVSLLPMEKCSMSCSFLLKLLKAANIIGASSSSKIELTKRVGMHLEEVRVNDLLIPSLSNSKETLYDVDLVMKIL
;
A
#
# COMPACT_ATOMS: atom_id res chain seq x y z
N MET A 1 2.95 -13.37 -35.83
CA MET A 1 2.26 -12.12 -35.46
C MET A 1 3.15 -10.94 -35.86
N THR A 2 3.42 -10.78 -37.15
CA THR A 2 4.16 -9.64 -37.71
C THR A 2 3.27 -8.95 -38.74
N GLU A 3 3.53 -7.66 -38.98
CA GLU A 3 2.75 -6.78 -39.87
C GLU A 3 2.69 -7.25 -41.33
N ASP A 4 3.43 -8.31 -41.68
CA ASP A 4 3.54 -8.84 -43.04
C ASP A 4 2.27 -9.53 -43.55
N ILE A 5 1.30 -9.82 -42.67
CA ILE A 5 0.10 -10.61 -43.02
C ILE A 5 -1.18 -9.75 -43.05
N GLU A 6 -1.31 -8.71 -42.22
CA GLU A 6 -2.49 -7.82 -42.21
C GLU A 6 -2.15 -6.42 -41.67
N LYS A 7 -2.60 -5.36 -42.34
CA LYS A 7 -2.35 -3.96 -41.91
C LYS A 7 -3.15 -3.66 -40.65
N GLY A 8 -2.46 -3.45 -39.54
CA GLY A 8 -3.04 -3.34 -38.20
C GLY A 8 -2.99 -4.68 -37.46
N ASN A 9 -1.79 -5.03 -36.98
CA ASN A 9 -1.54 -6.17 -36.10
C ASN A 9 -2.49 -6.13 -34.89
N LEU A 10 -2.83 -7.30 -34.33
CA LEU A 10 -3.66 -7.40 -33.12
C LEU A 10 -3.12 -6.52 -32.00
N PHE A 11 -1.79 -6.42 -31.89
CA PHE A 11 -1.10 -5.52 -30.97
C PHE A 11 -1.53 -4.05 -31.13
N TYR A 12 -1.43 -3.49 -32.33
CA TYR A 12 -1.82 -2.11 -32.61
C TYR A 12 -3.32 -1.87 -32.38
N LYS A 13 -4.17 -2.83 -32.76
CA LYS A 13 -5.62 -2.74 -32.52
C LYS A 13 -5.95 -2.77 -31.01
N LEU A 14 -5.21 -3.57 -30.25
CA LEU A 14 -5.35 -3.67 -28.79
C LEU A 14 -4.86 -2.37 -28.12
N GLU A 15 -3.73 -1.83 -28.56
CA GLU A 15 -3.17 -0.57 -28.09
C GLU A 15 -4.12 0.61 -28.39
N VAL A 16 -4.68 0.71 -29.60
CA VAL A 16 -5.67 1.74 -29.94
C VAL A 16 -6.93 1.59 -29.07
N PHE A 17 -7.43 0.37 -28.87
CA PHE A 17 -8.60 0.12 -28.02
C PHE A 17 -8.34 0.47 -26.55
N LEU A 18 -7.18 0.11 -26.02
CA LEU A 18 -6.76 0.45 -24.65
C LEU A 18 -6.71 1.96 -24.47
N ASN A 19 -6.04 2.67 -25.39
CA ASN A 19 -5.94 4.12 -25.38
C ASN A 19 -7.31 4.82 -25.53
N SER A 20 -8.23 4.29 -26.33
CA SER A 20 -9.54 4.91 -26.57
C SER A 20 -10.59 4.62 -25.49
N CYS A 21 -10.56 3.42 -24.89
CA CYS A 21 -11.66 2.93 -24.05
C CYS A 21 -11.26 2.72 -22.58
N LEU A 22 -10.05 2.24 -22.30
CA LEU A 22 -9.67 1.78 -20.95
C LEU A 22 -8.84 2.83 -20.19
N LEU A 23 -8.01 3.59 -20.89
CA LEU A 23 -7.12 4.61 -20.33
C LEU A 23 -7.80 5.98 -20.05
N HIS A 24 -9.14 6.05 -20.17
CA HIS A 24 -9.93 7.22 -19.79
C HIS A 24 -10.82 7.00 -18.56
N GLY A 25 -11.15 5.74 -18.25
CA GLY A 25 -11.98 5.38 -17.10
C GLY A 25 -11.14 4.93 -15.90
N TRP A 26 -11.39 5.50 -14.72
CA TRP A 26 -10.76 5.07 -13.46
C TRP A 26 -10.99 3.57 -13.19
N MET A 27 -12.26 3.15 -13.15
CA MET A 27 -12.62 1.76 -12.84
C MET A 27 -12.11 0.78 -13.89
N ASP A 28 -12.08 1.20 -15.15
CA ASP A 28 -11.57 0.40 -16.25
C ASP A 28 -10.06 0.18 -16.13
N SER A 29 -9.31 1.22 -15.76
CA SER A 29 -7.87 1.13 -15.49
C SER A 29 -7.59 0.25 -14.25
N ILE A 30 -8.33 0.41 -13.15
CA ILE A 30 -8.18 -0.43 -11.95
C ILE A 30 -8.51 -1.90 -12.25
N SER A 31 -9.61 -2.16 -12.97
CA SER A 31 -10.02 -3.52 -13.35
C SER A 31 -9.01 -4.18 -14.30
N THR A 32 -8.42 -3.40 -15.21
CA THR A 32 -7.34 -3.85 -16.09
C THR A 32 -6.12 -4.23 -15.26
N LEU A 33 -5.68 -3.37 -14.33
CA LEU A 33 -4.56 -3.67 -13.42
C LEU A 33 -4.79 -4.96 -12.64
N GLN A 34 -5.98 -5.15 -12.05
CA GLN A 34 -6.33 -6.38 -11.34
C GLN A 34 -6.27 -7.62 -12.24
N SER A 35 -6.68 -7.50 -13.50
CA SER A 35 -6.62 -8.59 -14.48
C SER A 35 -5.18 -8.91 -14.91
N THR A 36 -4.28 -7.92 -14.89
CA THR A 36 -2.84 -8.12 -15.18
C THR A 36 -2.05 -8.77 -14.05
N LYS A 37 -2.65 -9.04 -12.88
CA LYS A 37 -2.00 -9.65 -11.71
C LYS A 37 -1.28 -10.98 -12.01
N PHE A 38 -1.74 -11.71 -13.03
CA PHE A 38 -1.20 -13.02 -13.42
C PHE A 38 -0.20 -12.94 -14.58
N ILE A 39 0.05 -11.75 -15.11
CA ILE A 39 1.03 -11.55 -16.17
C ILE A 39 2.42 -11.52 -15.53
N PRO A 40 3.32 -12.46 -15.86
CA PRO A 40 4.67 -12.47 -15.31
C PRO A 40 5.40 -11.18 -15.67
N PHE A 41 6.31 -10.74 -14.79
CA PHE A 41 7.21 -9.59 -14.99
C PHE A 41 7.87 -9.56 -16.39
N SER A 42 8.13 -10.72 -17.01
CA SER A 42 8.76 -10.83 -18.33
C SER A 42 7.88 -10.43 -19.52
N PHE A 43 6.59 -10.11 -19.31
CA PHE A 43 5.68 -9.57 -20.34
C PHE A 43 5.47 -8.05 -20.22
N GLU A 44 6.33 -7.34 -19.48
CA GLU A 44 6.37 -5.87 -19.43
C GLU A 44 6.51 -5.22 -20.82
N ASP A 45 6.90 -5.98 -21.85
CA ASP A 45 6.94 -5.55 -23.25
C ASP A 45 5.60 -5.04 -23.80
N LEU A 46 4.47 -5.31 -23.13
CA LEU A 46 3.19 -4.76 -23.57
C LEU A 46 2.95 -3.31 -23.11
N GLU A 47 3.74 -2.72 -22.21
CA GLU A 47 3.54 -1.36 -21.63
C GLU A 47 2.15 -1.06 -21.02
N ILE A 48 1.19 -1.99 -21.08
CA ILE A 48 -0.19 -1.76 -20.64
C ILE A 48 -0.24 -1.45 -19.15
N THR A 49 0.47 -2.23 -18.34
CA THR A 49 0.47 -2.06 -16.88
C THR A 49 1.04 -0.71 -16.47
N SER A 50 2.14 -0.26 -17.09
CA SER A 50 2.72 1.07 -16.81
C SER A 50 1.80 2.20 -17.30
N GLN A 51 1.21 2.07 -18.48
CA GLN A 51 0.24 3.04 -19.01
C GLN A 51 -0.99 3.16 -18.09
N CYS A 52 -1.55 2.04 -17.63
CA CYS A 52 -2.67 2.05 -16.67
C CYS A 52 -2.27 2.70 -15.34
N ILE A 53 -1.08 2.40 -14.81
CA ILE A 53 -0.55 3.05 -13.61
C ILE A 53 -0.44 4.57 -13.81
N ASP A 54 0.06 5.01 -14.96
CA ASP A 54 0.23 6.42 -15.28
C ASP A 54 -1.12 7.16 -15.41
N VAL A 55 -2.13 6.50 -15.99
CA VAL A 55 -3.49 7.02 -16.05
C VAL A 55 -4.11 7.12 -14.66
N VAL A 56 -4.01 6.06 -13.86
CA VAL A 56 -4.49 6.06 -12.46
C VAL A 56 -3.83 7.19 -11.69
N ALA A 57 -2.50 7.31 -11.74
CA ALA A 57 -1.75 8.36 -11.07
C ALA A 57 -2.14 9.76 -11.55
N SER A 58 -2.42 9.93 -12.84
CA SER A 58 -2.90 11.20 -13.41
C SER A 58 -4.32 11.54 -12.94
N ASN A 59 -5.20 10.54 -12.84
CA ASN A 59 -6.58 10.71 -12.39
C ASN A 59 -6.69 11.06 -10.90
N VAL A 60 -5.84 10.47 -10.04
CA VAL A 60 -5.77 10.86 -8.61
C VAL A 60 -5.42 12.35 -8.47
N GLN A 61 -4.57 12.88 -9.35
CA GLN A 61 -4.13 14.27 -9.29
C GLN A 61 -5.16 15.26 -9.81
N THR A 62 -5.84 14.92 -10.90
CA THR A 62 -6.81 15.83 -11.51
C THR A 62 -8.06 15.95 -10.64
N HIS A 63 -8.44 14.91 -9.90
CA HIS A 63 -9.68 14.91 -9.13
C HIS A 63 -9.63 14.04 -7.84
N PRO A 64 -9.08 14.55 -6.71
CA PRO A 64 -9.35 13.94 -5.40
C PRO A 64 -10.81 14.10 -4.94
N MET A 65 -11.68 14.80 -5.70
CA MET A 65 -13.06 15.14 -5.32
C MET A 65 -14.16 14.89 -6.37
N LYS A 66 -13.86 14.38 -7.60
CA LYS A 66 -14.89 14.16 -8.65
C LYS A 66 -15.11 12.70 -9.06
N MET A 67 -14.68 11.72 -8.28
CA MET A 67 -15.09 10.32 -8.51
C MET A 67 -16.52 10.09 -8.01
N LYS A 68 -17.49 10.56 -8.79
CA LYS A 68 -18.92 10.17 -8.64
C LYS A 68 -19.56 9.71 -9.93
N GLN A 69 -18.84 9.62 -11.04
CA GLN A 69 -19.38 9.08 -12.27
C GLN A 69 -18.59 7.83 -12.64
N SER A 70 -19.20 6.69 -12.31
CA SER A 70 -19.06 5.35 -12.89
C SER A 70 -19.03 4.25 -11.84
N CYS A 71 -20.02 4.19 -10.94
CA CYS A 71 -20.36 2.96 -10.21
C CYS A 71 -21.82 3.02 -9.71
N THR A 72 -22.77 2.92 -10.63
CA THR A 72 -24.08 2.36 -10.31
C THR A 72 -24.01 0.86 -10.56
N TYR A 73 -23.67 0.09 -9.53
CA TYR A 73 -24.19 -1.27 -9.40
C TYR A 73 -24.45 -1.60 -7.93
N SER A 74 -25.70 -1.96 -7.68
CA SER A 74 -26.35 -2.18 -6.40
C SER A 74 -25.58 -3.07 -5.41
N ARG A 75 -25.40 -2.58 -4.18
CA ARG A 75 -25.50 -3.43 -2.99
C ARG A 75 -26.19 -2.66 -1.86
N LYS A 76 -27.28 -3.25 -1.37
CA LYS A 76 -28.18 -2.72 -0.34
C LYS A 76 -27.49 -2.63 1.02
N ASN A 77 -27.83 -1.54 1.72
CA ASN A 77 -27.98 -1.38 3.17
C ASN A 77 -26.87 -1.90 4.10
N ILE A 78 -26.11 -0.97 4.68
CA ILE A 78 -26.06 -0.70 6.13
C ILE A 78 -25.78 0.80 6.28
N GLN A 79 -26.59 1.49 7.09
CA GLN A 79 -26.34 2.86 7.52
C GLN A 79 -25.25 2.84 8.59
N GLU A 80 -24.08 3.41 8.29
CA GLU A 80 -23.24 4.14 9.23
C GLU A 80 -22.57 5.29 8.43
N ASP A 81 -22.29 6.41 9.11
CA ASP A 81 -22.00 7.73 8.55
C ASP A 81 -21.06 7.75 7.34
N LYS A 82 -21.46 8.46 6.27
CA LYS A 82 -20.72 8.59 5.01
C LYS A 82 -19.31 9.16 5.28
N PRO A 83 -18.22 8.43 4.99
CA PRO A 83 -16.94 9.07 4.83
C PRO A 83 -17.03 9.96 3.59
N ASP A 84 -16.53 11.18 3.72
CA ASP A 84 -16.40 12.12 2.62
C ASP A 84 -15.77 11.42 1.41
N SER A 85 -16.20 11.79 0.20
CA SER A 85 -15.78 11.30 -1.11
C SER A 85 -14.26 11.34 -1.41
N ARG A 86 -13.42 11.61 -0.40
CA ARG A 86 -11.96 11.70 -0.43
C ARG A 86 -11.24 10.34 -0.30
N GLY A 87 -11.96 9.26 0.07
CA GLY A 87 -11.38 7.92 0.33
C GLY A 87 -11.67 6.83 -0.72
N GLN A 88 -12.44 7.11 -1.77
CA GLN A 88 -12.85 6.04 -2.70
C GLN A 88 -11.66 5.49 -3.51
N TRP A 89 -10.77 6.36 -3.97
CA TRP A 89 -9.57 5.94 -4.70
C TRP A 89 -8.58 5.15 -3.82
N THR A 90 -8.56 5.40 -2.50
CA THR A 90 -7.68 4.68 -1.58
C THR A 90 -8.12 3.24 -1.36
N GLU A 91 -9.42 2.98 -1.37
CA GLU A 91 -9.98 1.62 -1.29
C GLU A 91 -9.70 0.85 -2.59
N ASP A 92 -9.99 1.47 -3.75
CA ASP A 92 -9.77 0.85 -5.05
C ASP A 92 -8.28 0.48 -5.29
N ILE A 93 -7.35 1.33 -4.85
CA ILE A 93 -5.91 1.04 -4.91
C ILE A 93 -5.51 -0.01 -3.86
N ALA A 94 -6.19 -0.07 -2.71
CA ALA A 94 -5.86 -1.02 -1.66
C ALA A 94 -6.20 -2.48 -2.02
N ASP A 95 -7.12 -2.68 -2.97
CA ASP A 95 -7.48 -3.99 -3.53
C ASP A 95 -6.41 -4.56 -4.49
N LEU A 96 -5.45 -3.73 -4.93
CA LEU A 96 -4.38 -4.17 -5.81
C LEU A 96 -3.37 -5.09 -5.09
N SER A 97 -2.72 -5.97 -5.85
CA SER A 97 -1.62 -6.81 -5.34
C SER A 97 -0.46 -5.95 -4.84
N ILE A 98 0.41 -6.52 -4.00
CA ILE A 98 1.55 -5.80 -3.37
C ILE A 98 2.39 -5.05 -4.40
N ASP A 99 2.75 -5.70 -5.50
CA ASP A 99 3.54 -5.09 -6.57
C ASP A 99 2.79 -3.96 -7.29
N LEU A 100 1.53 -4.18 -7.68
CA LEU A 100 0.73 -3.18 -8.38
C LEU A 100 0.40 -1.98 -7.49
N ASN A 101 0.08 -2.21 -6.22
CA ASN A 101 -0.14 -1.16 -5.23
C ASN A 101 1.14 -0.33 -5.05
N TRP A 102 2.28 -0.98 -4.83
CA TRP A 102 3.58 -0.33 -4.69
C TRP A 102 3.89 0.57 -5.88
N ARG A 103 3.82 0.03 -7.11
CA ARG A 103 4.11 0.79 -8.33
C ARG A 103 3.15 1.95 -8.55
N THR A 104 1.86 1.74 -8.28
CA THR A 104 0.83 2.78 -8.42
C THR A 104 1.07 3.91 -7.43
N MET A 105 1.30 3.58 -6.16
CA MET A 105 1.60 4.58 -5.12
C MET A 105 2.91 5.31 -5.38
N LEU A 106 3.93 4.61 -5.87
CA LEU A 106 5.20 5.21 -6.27
C LEU A 106 5.01 6.21 -7.42
N ALA A 107 4.21 5.88 -8.43
CA ALA A 107 3.86 6.77 -9.54
C ALA A 107 3.03 7.99 -9.08
N ILE A 108 2.12 7.81 -8.13
CA ILE A 108 1.37 8.91 -7.52
C ILE A 108 2.32 9.86 -6.76
N LYS A 109 3.23 9.30 -5.96
CA LYS A 109 4.20 10.04 -5.14
C LYS A 109 5.22 10.79 -6.01
N SER A 110 5.77 10.15 -7.04
CA SER A 110 6.82 10.73 -7.91
C SER A 110 6.37 11.98 -8.66
N ARG A 111 5.06 12.10 -8.92
CA ARG A 111 4.47 13.26 -9.59
C ARG A 111 4.25 14.45 -8.65
N GLY A 112 4.32 14.28 -7.33
CA GLY A 112 4.43 15.35 -6.33
C GLY A 112 3.21 16.28 -6.16
N LYS A 113 2.08 16.02 -6.80
CA LYS A 113 0.88 16.88 -6.74
C LYS A 113 -0.13 16.48 -5.66
N VAL A 114 -0.02 15.26 -5.12
CA VAL A 114 -0.91 14.77 -4.06
C VAL A 114 -0.33 15.14 -2.71
N LEU A 115 -1.18 15.65 -1.80
CA LEU A 115 -0.77 16.04 -0.46
C LEU A 115 -0.29 14.82 0.33
N ALA A 116 0.79 14.98 1.10
CA ALA A 116 1.41 13.91 1.86
C ALA A 116 0.45 13.20 2.83
N TYR A 117 -0.52 13.93 3.41
CA TYR A 117 -1.52 13.33 4.29
C TYR A 117 -2.44 12.35 3.55
N LEU A 118 -2.81 12.62 2.29
CA LEU A 118 -3.66 11.72 1.47
C LEU A 118 -2.91 10.43 1.12
N ILE A 119 -1.60 10.54 0.85
CA ILE A 119 -0.73 9.38 0.67
C ILE A 119 -0.67 8.57 1.98
N GLY A 120 -0.52 9.25 3.11
CA GLY A 120 -0.53 8.63 4.43
C GLY A 120 -1.85 7.95 4.79
N GLU A 121 -3.00 8.51 4.42
CA GLU A 121 -4.31 7.87 4.58
C GLU A 121 -4.41 6.59 3.74
N ALA A 122 -4.01 6.64 2.46
CA ALA A 122 -4.01 5.48 1.58
C ALA A 122 -3.14 4.33 2.13
N LEU A 123 -1.95 4.67 2.64
CA LEU A 123 -1.01 3.72 3.24
C LEU A 123 -1.45 3.20 4.62
N GLN A 124 -2.39 3.86 5.29
CA GLN A 124 -2.98 3.37 6.54
C GLN A 124 -4.09 2.35 6.28
N ILE A 125 -4.77 2.45 5.14
CA ILE A 125 -5.84 1.52 4.73
C ILE A 125 -5.24 0.21 4.23
N TYR A 126 -4.21 0.27 3.39
CA TYR A 126 -3.61 -0.91 2.75
C TYR A 126 -3.24 -2.06 3.72
N PRO A 127 -2.55 -1.81 4.86
CA PRO A 127 -2.17 -2.83 5.80
C PRO A 127 -3.37 -3.43 6.54
N SER A 128 -4.48 -2.70 6.69
CA SER A 128 -5.70 -3.25 7.30
C SER A 128 -6.33 -4.34 6.43
N HIS A 129 -6.18 -4.22 5.11
CA HIS A 129 -6.67 -5.19 4.13
C HIS A 129 -5.78 -6.43 4.02
N TRP A 130 -4.47 -6.27 4.17
CA TRP A 130 -3.49 -7.35 3.91
C TRP A 130 -2.74 -7.88 5.14
N LEU A 131 -2.74 -7.16 6.27
CA LEU A 131 -2.15 -7.55 7.56
C LEU A 131 -3.14 -7.50 8.74
N PRO A 132 -4.38 -8.03 8.63
CA PRO A 132 -5.38 -7.90 9.70
C PRO A 132 -4.96 -8.55 11.02
N ASN A 133 -4.03 -9.52 10.97
CA ASN A 133 -3.60 -10.29 12.14
C ASN A 133 -2.31 -9.75 12.79
N ILE A 134 -1.43 -9.08 12.05
CA ILE A 134 -0.12 -8.64 12.59
C ILE A 134 -0.28 -7.48 13.58
N PHE A 135 -1.29 -6.65 13.38
CA PHE A 135 -1.61 -5.56 14.30
C PHE A 135 -2.41 -6.00 15.53
N LYS A 136 -2.78 -7.28 15.62
CA LYS A 136 -3.42 -7.86 16.81
C LYS A 136 -2.34 -8.46 17.71
N GLU A 137 -2.33 -8.06 18.97
CA GLU A 137 -1.36 -8.49 19.98
C GLU A 137 -1.31 -10.03 20.17
N GLU A 138 -2.35 -10.75 19.74
CA GLU A 138 -2.44 -12.21 19.78
C GLU A 138 -1.44 -12.91 18.83
N TYR A 139 -1.05 -12.28 17.71
CA TYR A 139 -0.09 -12.85 16.75
C TYR A 139 1.32 -13.04 17.35
N ILE A 140 1.66 -12.24 18.38
CA ILE A 140 2.93 -12.29 19.09
C ILE A 140 3.07 -13.61 19.87
N LYS A 141 1.97 -14.26 20.25
CA LYS A 141 1.99 -15.47 21.09
C LYS A 141 1.96 -16.78 20.30
N SER A 142 1.70 -16.74 18.99
CA SER A 142 1.42 -17.93 18.18
C SER A 142 2.41 -18.12 17.01
N GLN A 143 3.68 -17.75 17.20
CA GLN A 143 4.73 -17.85 16.17
C GLN A 143 5.13 -19.30 15.80
N GLU A 144 4.68 -20.31 16.53
CA GLU A 144 5.16 -21.69 16.36
C GLU A 144 4.58 -22.45 15.14
N SER A 145 3.67 -21.87 14.35
CA SER A 145 3.00 -22.61 13.25
C SER A 145 2.64 -21.81 11.98
N LEU A 146 3.28 -20.67 11.74
CA LEU A 146 2.99 -19.87 10.54
C LEU A 146 3.72 -20.37 9.29
N ASP A 147 2.96 -20.47 8.20
CA ASP A 147 3.47 -20.80 6.87
C ASP A 147 4.58 -19.82 6.44
N PRO A 148 5.76 -20.31 6.02
CA PRO A 148 6.84 -19.47 5.51
C PRO A 148 6.43 -18.56 4.34
N GLU A 149 5.48 -19.00 3.50
CA GLU A 149 5.00 -18.18 2.36
C GLU A 149 4.24 -16.93 2.85
N ILE A 150 3.39 -17.10 3.88
CA ILE A 150 2.65 -16.00 4.50
C ILE A 150 3.62 -15.02 5.16
N THR A 151 4.65 -15.54 5.84
CA THR A 151 5.68 -14.72 6.48
C THR A 151 6.44 -13.87 5.47
N LEU A 152 6.87 -14.46 4.36
CA LEU A 152 7.56 -13.75 3.28
C LEU A 152 6.67 -12.66 2.65
N LYS A 153 5.40 -12.96 2.39
CA LYS A 153 4.43 -12.00 1.86
C LYS A 153 4.24 -10.81 2.81
N ASN A 154 4.11 -11.08 4.11
CA ASN A 154 3.96 -10.05 5.14
C ASN A 154 5.22 -9.18 5.25
N TRP A 155 6.41 -9.79 5.12
CA TRP A 155 7.69 -9.09 5.08
C TRP A 155 7.79 -8.16 3.86
N LEU A 156 7.51 -8.66 2.66
CA LEU A 156 7.52 -7.88 1.41
C LEU A 156 6.56 -6.69 1.47
N LEU A 157 5.35 -6.92 2.00
CA LEU A 157 4.36 -5.88 2.13
C LEU A 157 4.79 -4.79 3.13
N LEU A 158 5.40 -5.17 4.25
CA LEU A 158 5.90 -4.21 5.22
C LEU A 158 7.02 -3.34 4.63
N GLU A 159 7.99 -3.94 3.96
CA GLU A 159 9.08 -3.22 3.28
C GLU A 159 8.53 -2.25 2.22
N SER A 160 7.54 -2.71 1.45
CA SER A 160 6.80 -1.90 0.49
C SER A 160 6.14 -0.69 1.15
N ILE A 161 5.38 -0.86 2.24
CA ILE A 161 4.75 0.29 2.92
C ILE A 161 5.81 1.28 3.42
N VAL A 162 6.85 0.78 4.10
CA VAL A 162 7.88 1.63 4.72
C VAL A 162 8.57 2.53 3.70
N SER A 163 8.79 2.02 2.50
CA SER A 163 9.45 2.76 1.43
C SER A 163 8.52 3.72 0.67
N LEU A 164 7.19 3.57 0.78
CA LEU A 164 6.21 4.56 0.27
C LEU A 164 5.97 5.71 1.23
N LEU A 165 6.26 5.53 2.52
CA LEU A 165 5.93 6.50 3.57
C LEU A 165 6.35 7.95 3.20
N PRO A 166 5.48 8.95 3.43
CA PRO A 166 5.81 10.34 3.18
C PRO A 166 6.90 10.83 4.14
N MET A 167 7.64 11.86 3.74
CA MET A 167 8.70 12.45 4.58
C MET A 167 8.17 13.60 5.44
N GLU A 168 6.98 14.09 5.14
CA GLU A 168 6.35 15.24 5.76
C GLU A 168 5.80 14.88 7.15
N LYS A 169 6.03 15.77 8.11
CA LYS A 169 5.46 15.69 9.47
C LYS A 169 3.93 15.70 9.40
N CYS A 170 3.29 14.92 10.27
CA CYS A 170 1.82 14.81 10.41
C CYS A 170 1.09 14.18 9.21
N SER A 171 1.81 13.53 8.30
CA SER A 171 1.20 12.78 7.18
C SER A 171 0.50 11.49 7.64
N MET A 172 0.91 10.93 8.77
CA MET A 172 0.33 9.72 9.35
C MET A 172 0.19 9.82 10.86
N SER A 173 -0.70 8.99 11.42
CA SER A 173 -0.87 8.90 12.86
C SER A 173 0.34 8.23 13.54
N CYS A 174 0.75 8.75 14.69
CA CYS A 174 1.86 8.17 15.45
C CYS A 174 1.54 6.74 15.93
N SER A 175 0.27 6.46 16.25
CA SER A 175 -0.20 5.14 16.64
C SER A 175 -0.03 4.11 15.52
N PHE A 176 -0.24 4.50 14.26
CA PHE A 176 0.02 3.63 13.11
C PHE A 176 1.51 3.38 12.90
N LEU A 177 2.36 4.41 12.99
CA LEU A 177 3.82 4.25 12.89
C LEU A 177 4.38 3.29 13.96
N LEU A 178 3.89 3.39 15.20
CA LEU A 178 4.27 2.49 16.29
C LEU A 178 3.81 1.07 16.05
N LYS A 179 2.56 0.88 15.59
CA LYS A 179 2.05 -0.43 15.18
C LYS A 179 2.89 -1.05 14.07
N LEU A 180 3.28 -0.25 13.07
CA LEU A 180 4.13 -0.68 11.97
C LEU A 180 5.55 -1.03 12.45
N LEU A 181 6.11 -0.27 13.39
CA LEU A 181 7.41 -0.57 14.01
C LEU A 181 7.38 -1.87 14.81
N LYS A 182 6.32 -2.12 15.59
CA LYS A 182 6.12 -3.40 16.31
C LYS A 182 6.06 -4.56 15.31
N ALA A 183 5.27 -4.43 14.25
CA ALA A 183 5.21 -5.40 13.16
C ALA A 183 6.57 -5.64 12.50
N ALA A 184 7.33 -4.57 12.23
CA ALA A 184 8.66 -4.63 11.65
C ALA A 184 9.64 -5.38 12.56
N ASN A 185 9.52 -5.23 13.88
CA ASN A 185 10.35 -5.98 14.82
C ASN A 185 10.01 -7.47 14.82
N ILE A 186 8.71 -7.80 14.84
CA ILE A 186 8.20 -9.18 14.89
C ILE A 186 8.55 -9.97 13.61
N ILE A 187 8.37 -9.36 12.44
CA ILE A 187 8.57 -10.02 11.14
C ILE A 187 10.06 -10.08 10.76
N GLY A 188 10.93 -9.37 11.48
CA GLY A 188 12.35 -9.29 11.13
C GLY A 188 12.61 -8.43 9.90
N ALA A 189 12.01 -7.25 9.84
CA ALA A 189 12.26 -6.27 8.78
C ALA A 189 13.75 -5.85 8.70
N SER A 190 14.13 -5.29 7.55
CA SER A 190 15.47 -4.76 7.31
C SER A 190 15.87 -3.69 8.34
N SER A 191 17.17 -3.59 8.62
CA SER A 191 17.70 -2.61 9.56
C SER A 191 17.40 -1.17 9.13
N SER A 192 17.45 -0.89 7.82
CA SER A 192 17.05 0.40 7.23
C SER A 192 15.60 0.75 7.54
N SER A 193 14.68 -0.20 7.38
CA SER A 193 13.26 0.04 7.62
C SER A 193 12.95 0.26 9.09
N LYS A 194 13.60 -0.49 9.99
CA LYS A 194 13.51 -0.24 11.44
C LYS A 194 14.04 1.14 11.83
N ILE A 195 15.22 1.53 11.32
CA ILE A 195 15.82 2.84 11.62
C ILE A 195 14.93 3.99 11.14
N GLU A 196 14.39 3.89 9.92
CA GLU A 196 13.52 4.93 9.36
C GLU A 196 12.21 5.05 10.16
N LEU A 197 11.59 3.93 10.54
CA LEU A 197 10.40 3.93 11.38
C LEU A 197 10.68 4.52 12.77
N THR A 198 11.77 4.10 13.42
CA THR A 198 12.22 4.65 14.71
C THR A 198 12.42 6.16 14.64
N LYS A 199 13.09 6.66 13.60
CA LYS A 199 13.32 8.09 13.40
C LYS A 199 12.02 8.87 13.26
N ARG A 200 11.05 8.34 12.50
CA ARG A 200 9.73 8.98 12.31
C ARG A 200 8.89 8.96 13.59
N VAL A 201 8.89 7.86 14.34
CA VAL A 201 8.22 7.79 15.65
C VAL A 201 8.84 8.81 16.62
N GLY A 202 10.17 8.90 16.67
CA GLY A 202 10.88 9.88 17.52
C GLY A 202 10.49 11.34 17.20
N MET A 203 10.15 11.65 15.95
CA MET A 203 9.65 12.97 15.56
C MET A 203 8.23 13.28 16.06
N HIS A 204 7.47 12.25 16.47
CA HIS A 204 6.07 12.35 16.90
C HIS A 204 5.88 11.99 18.38
N LEU A 205 6.96 12.03 19.17
CA LEU A 205 6.99 11.56 20.55
C LEU A 205 5.97 12.23 21.48
N GLU A 206 5.63 13.49 21.21
CA GLU A 206 4.68 14.30 21.99
C GLU A 206 3.26 13.69 22.03
N GLU A 207 2.90 12.84 21.06
CA GLU A 207 1.58 12.21 20.94
C GLU A 207 1.58 10.75 21.45
N VAL A 208 2.72 10.23 21.91
CA VAL A 208 2.91 8.81 22.23
C VAL A 208 2.48 8.49 23.67
N ARG A 209 1.63 7.47 23.84
CA ARG A 209 1.32 6.90 25.16
C ARG A 209 2.36 5.85 25.52
N VAL A 210 2.62 5.69 26.82
CA VAL A 210 3.58 4.70 27.35
C VAL A 210 3.27 3.27 26.87
N ASN A 211 1.98 2.91 26.78
CA ASN A 211 1.55 1.59 26.28
C ASN A 211 1.95 1.35 24.82
N ASP A 212 2.05 2.41 24.02
CA ASP A 212 2.41 2.28 22.61
C ASP A 212 3.91 2.04 22.43
N LEU A 213 4.75 2.40 23.42
CA LEU A 213 6.20 2.14 23.46
C LEU A 213 6.55 0.71 23.87
N LEU A 214 5.58 -0.11 24.27
CA LEU A 214 5.78 -1.53 24.57
C LEU A 214 6.02 -2.32 23.27
N ILE A 215 7.27 -2.32 22.80
CA ILE A 215 7.69 -3.05 21.60
C ILE A 215 8.21 -4.44 22.00
N PRO A 216 7.62 -5.54 21.51
CA PRO A 216 8.07 -6.90 21.85
C PRO A 216 9.51 -7.14 21.40
N SER A 217 10.29 -7.81 22.23
CA SER A 217 11.63 -8.28 21.86
C SER A 217 11.56 -9.57 21.05
N LEU A 218 12.44 -9.70 20.04
CA LEU A 218 12.69 -10.95 19.31
C LEU A 218 13.77 -11.82 19.99
N SER A 219 14.37 -11.35 21.09
CA SER A 219 15.44 -12.08 21.78
C SER A 219 14.90 -13.36 22.43
N ASN A 220 15.43 -14.52 22.05
CA ASN A 220 15.17 -15.81 22.70
C ASN A 220 15.65 -15.89 24.16
N SER A 221 16.32 -14.85 24.70
CA SER A 221 16.59 -14.74 26.12
C SER A 221 15.32 -14.32 26.85
N LYS A 222 14.82 -15.20 27.72
CA LYS A 222 13.60 -14.99 28.55
C LYS A 222 13.70 -13.82 29.56
N GLU A 223 14.73 -12.98 29.46
CA GLU A 223 15.03 -11.93 30.45
C GLU A 223 14.29 -10.62 30.16
N THR A 224 14.00 -10.29 28.90
CA THR A 224 13.32 -9.03 28.53
C THR A 224 12.19 -9.28 27.55
N LEU A 225 10.94 -9.09 28.00
CA LEU A 225 9.74 -9.20 27.15
C LEU A 225 9.64 -8.07 26.10
N TYR A 226 10.35 -6.97 26.33
CA TYR A 226 10.31 -5.76 25.49
C TYR A 226 11.71 -5.35 25.01
N ASP A 227 11.77 -4.79 23.82
CA ASP A 227 12.99 -4.31 23.17
C ASP A 227 13.35 -2.90 23.68
N VAL A 228 14.09 -2.87 24.79
CA VAL A 228 14.50 -1.62 25.45
C VAL A 228 15.46 -0.82 24.57
N ASP A 229 16.34 -1.49 23.81
CA ASP A 229 17.29 -0.83 22.91
C ASP A 229 16.59 -0.08 21.79
N LEU A 230 15.51 -0.65 21.24
CA LEU A 230 14.70 0.02 20.23
C LEU A 230 13.96 1.22 20.81
N VAL A 231 13.41 1.10 22.02
CA VAL A 231 12.75 2.23 22.71
C VAL A 231 13.75 3.35 23.00
N MET A 232 14.96 3.03 23.45
CA MET A 232 16.03 4.01 23.69
C MET A 232 16.50 4.73 22.42
N LYS A 233 16.31 4.13 21.23
CA LYS A 233 16.59 4.80 19.95
C LYS A 233 15.46 5.71 19.47
N ILE A 234 14.25 5.53 20.01
CA ILE A 234 13.09 6.37 19.71
C ILE A 234 13.13 7.66 20.55
N LEU A 235 13.54 7.55 21.82
CA LEU A 235 13.73 8.65 22.79
C LEU A 235 14.96 9.50 22.45
#